data_AF-V5GWX5-F1
#
_entry.id   AF-V5GWX5-F1
#
_cell.length_a   1.000
_cell.length_b   1.000
_cell.length_c   1.000
_cell.angle_alpha   90.00
_cell.angle_beta   90.00
_cell.angle_gamma   90.00
#
_symmetry.space_group_name_H-M   'P 1'
#
loop_
_entity.id
_entity.type
_entity.pdbx_description
1 polymer ?
#
loop_
_entity_poly.entity_id
_entity_poly.type
_entity_poly.pdbx_seq_one_letter_code
_entity_poly.pdbx_strand_id
1 'polypeptide(L)' 'MQGLVYWTWVSASTLGLVTRQAVFHWDLSSAPTEPTFMFALSERLRNTELVSYITDAGFKWLAVTGLF' A
#
# COMPACT_ATOMS: atom_id res chain seq x y z
N MET A 1 -12.15 -1.61 12.75
CA MET A 1 -11.86 -1.03 11.42
C MET A 1 -10.35 -1.00 11.25
N GLN A 2 -9.80 -1.64 10.21
CA GLN A 2 -8.36 -1.55 9.96
C GLN A 2 -8.07 -0.17 9.40
N GLY A 3 -7.51 0.71 10.23
CA GLY A 3 -7.20 2.08 9.82
C GLY A 3 -6.14 2.10 8.72
N LEU A 4 -6.36 2.94 7.72
CA LEU A 4 -5.31 3.38 6.79
C LEU A 4 -4.22 4.09 7.61
N VAL A 5 -2.97 3.67 7.46
CA VAL A 5 -1.83 4.23 8.20
C VAL A 5 -0.86 4.99 7.30
N TYR A 6 -0.79 4.64 6.03
CA TYR A 6 0.06 5.30 5.03
C TYR A 6 -0.60 5.18 3.66
N TRP A 7 -0.39 6.17 2.80
CA TRP A 7 -0.74 6.07 1.39
C TRP A 7 0.22 6.89 0.54
N THR A 8 0.35 6.50 -0.72
CA THR A 8 1.11 7.25 -1.73
C THR A 8 0.60 6.94 -3.13
N TRP A 9 0.87 7.83 -4.08
CA TRP A 9 0.70 7.50 -5.50
C TRP A 9 1.84 6.58 -5.94
N VAL A 10 1.49 5.41 -6.49
CA VAL A 10 2.47 4.48 -7.07
C VAL A 10 2.54 4.60 -8.60
N SER A 11 1.58 5.30 -9.20
CA SER A 11 1.60 5.77 -10.58
C SER A 11 0.73 7.03 -10.72
N ALA A 12 0.57 7.53 -11.95
CA ALA A 12 -0.30 8.67 -12.25
C ALA A 12 -1.80 8.38 -11.98
N SER A 13 -2.22 7.12 -11.89
CA SER A 13 -3.63 6.74 -11.68
C SER A 13 -3.86 5.79 -10.51
N THR A 14 -2.81 5.25 -9.89
CA THR A 14 -2.93 4.21 -8.86
C THR A 14 -2.42 4.69 -7.50
N LEU A 15 -3.26 4.56 -6.49
CA LEU A 15 -2.90 4.75 -5.08
C LEU A 15 -2.43 3.44 -4.46
N GLY A 16 -1.31 3.46 -3.76
CA GLY A 16 -0.91 2.44 -2.80
C GLY A 16 -1.44 2.78 -1.42
N LEU A 17 -2.33 1.95 -0.89
CA LEU A 17 -2.97 2.11 0.42
C LEU A 17 -2.39 1.09 1.39
N VAL A 18 -1.86 1.54 2.52
CA VAL A 18 -1.28 0.66 3.52
C VAL A 18 -2.10 0.76 4.80
N THR A 19 -2.68 -0.36 5.22
CA THR A 19 -3.36 -0.51 6.51
C THR A 19 -2.41 -1.13 7.53
N ARG A 20 -2.87 -1.27 8.77
CA ARG A 20 -2.11 -2.00 9.81
C ARG A 20 -1.85 -3.48 9.49
N GLN A 21 -2.51 -4.06 8.49
CA GLN A 21 -2.36 -5.50 8.20
C GLN A 21 -2.11 -5.83 6.74
N ALA A 22 -2.40 -4.93 5.81
CA ALA A 22 -2.30 -5.24 4.39
C ALA A 22 -2.06 -4.00 3.54
N VAL A 23 -1.59 -4.24 2.33
CA VAL A 23 -1.44 -3.24 1.27
C VAL A 23 -2.45 -3.51 0.17
N PHE A 24 -3.03 -2.45 -0.35
CA PHE A 24 -3.98 -2.44 -1.45
C PHE A 24 -3.54 -1.46 -2.53
N HIS A 25 -3.87 -1.74 -3.78
CA HIS A 25 -3.78 -0.77 -4.87
C HIS A 25 -5.18 -0.34 -5.31
N TRP A 26 -5.37 0.96 -5.52
CA TRP A 26 -6.63 1.50 -6.04
C TRP A 26 -6.35 2.29 -7.31
N ASP A 27 -6.68 1.71 -8.47
CA ASP A 27 -6.60 2.39 -9.75
C ASP A 27 -7.87 3.22 -9.99
N LEU A 28 -7.69 4.52 -10.15
CA LEU A 28 -8.75 5.51 -10.32
C LEU A 28 -8.94 5.90 -11.79
N SER A 29 -8.32 5.19 -12.73
CA SER A 29 -8.37 5.48 -14.17
C SER A 29 -9.77 5.35 -14.79
N SER A 30 -10.63 4.49 -14.25
CA SER A 30 -12.01 4.32 -14.69
C SER A 30 -12.92 4.07 -13.49
N ALA A 31 -14.02 4.79 -13.38
CA ALA A 31 -14.91 4.75 -12.22
C ALA A 31 -16.18 3.92 -12.50
N PRO A 32 -16.77 3.26 -11.47
CA PRO A 32 -16.25 3.07 -10.11
C PRO A 32 -15.38 1.80 -9.99
N THR A 33 -14.25 1.91 -9.28
CA THR A 33 -13.34 0.81 -8.92
C THR A 33 -13.14 0.75 -7.41
N GLU A 34 -12.75 -0.42 -6.90
CA GLU A 34 -12.44 -0.66 -5.49
C GLU A 34 -10.95 -0.99 -5.28
N PRO A 35 -10.40 -0.76 -4.08
CA PRO A 35 -9.03 -1.17 -3.75
C PRO A 35 -8.84 -2.69 -3.87
N THR A 36 -7.83 -3.09 -4.62
CA THR A 36 -7.43 -4.50 -4.82
C THR A 36 -6.35 -4.89 -3.82
N PHE A 37 -6.51 -6.03 -3.14
CA PHE A 37 -5.53 -6.56 -2.20
C PHE A 37 -4.23 -6.96 -2.89
N MET A 38 -3.09 -6.50 -2.36
CA MET A 38 -1.77 -6.83 -2.88
C MET A 38 -1.07 -7.88 -2.00
N PHE A 39 -0.87 -7.58 -0.72
CA PHE A 39 -0.23 -8.50 0.24
C PHE A 39 -0.51 -8.11 1.69
N ALA A 40 -0.30 -9.05 2.62
CA ALA A 40 -0.38 -8.80 4.05
C ALA A 40 0.97 -8.34 4.63
N LEU A 41 0.95 -7.37 5.55
CA LEU A 41 2.15 -6.93 6.26
C LEU A 41 2.64 -8.02 7.23
N SER A 42 3.96 -8.23 7.25
CA SER A 42 4.62 -9.03 8.27
C SER A 42 4.36 -8.44 9.67
N GLU A 43 4.26 -9.31 10.69
CA GLU A 43 4.05 -8.89 12.08
C GLU A 43 5.12 -7.91 12.59
N ARG A 44 6.35 -8.01 12.08
CA ARG A 44 7.45 -7.11 12.44
C ARG A 44 7.16 -5.64 12.10
N LEU A 45 6.37 -5.39 11.06
CA LEU A 45 6.03 -4.04 10.60
C LEU A 45 4.79 -3.46 11.31
N ARG A 46 4.07 -4.23 12.14
CA ARG A 46 2.83 -3.76 12.76
C ARG A 46 3.04 -2.71 13.86
N ASN A 47 4.25 -2.64 14.41
CA ASN A 47 4.63 -1.74 15.49
C ASN A 47 5.70 -0.70 15.06
N THR A 48 5.87 -0.50 13.76
CA THR A 48 6.80 0.50 13.20
C THR A 48 6.04 1.70 12.67
N GLU A 49 6.69 2.86 12.63
CA GLU A 49 6.21 3.98 11.83
C GLU A 49 6.45 3.66 10.35
N LEU A 50 5.39 3.55 9.56
CA LEU A 50 5.50 3.28 8.13
C LEU A 50 5.81 4.60 7.40
N VAL A 51 6.98 4.66 6.76
CA VAL A 51 7.49 5.89 6.14
C VAL A 51 7.52 5.84 4.62
N SER A 52 7.49 4.64 4.03
CA SER A 52 7.55 4.49 2.59
C SER A 52 6.82 3.24 2.11
N TYR A 53 6.21 3.36 0.93
CA TYR A 53 5.73 2.27 0.12
C TYR A 53 6.16 2.51 -1.33
N ILE A 54 6.84 1.54 -1.93
CA ILE A 54 7.35 1.64 -3.30
C ILE A 54 7.00 0.38 -4.11
N THR A 55 6.96 0.56 -5.42
CA THR A 55 6.78 -0.52 -6.39
C THR A 55 7.79 -0.37 -7.53
N ASP A 56 8.08 -1.46 -8.24
CA ASP A 56 8.66 -1.35 -9.57
C ASP A 56 7.61 -0.87 -10.59
N ALA A 57 8.06 -0.53 -11.81
CA ALA A 57 7.17 -0.04 -12.87
C ALA A 57 6.12 -1.07 -13.33
N GLY A 58 6.37 -2.37 -13.13
CA GLY A 58 5.44 -3.45 -13.48
C GLY A 58 4.52 -3.91 -12.35
N PHE A 59 4.58 -3.25 -11.18
CA PHE A 59 3.86 -3.65 -9.96
C PHE A 59 4.05 -5.13 -9.56
N LYS A 60 5.25 -5.69 -9.80
CA LYS A 60 5.62 -7.07 -9.46
C LYS A 60 6.39 -7.15 -8.15
N TRP A 61 7.16 -6.12 -7.84
CA TRP A 61 7.96 -5.99 -6.63
C TRP A 61 7.41 -4.83 -5.81
N LEU A 62 7.04 -5.14 -4.58
CA LEU A 62 6.37 -4.22 -3.66
C LEU A 62 7.16 -4.21 -2.35
N ALA A 63 7.45 -3.04 -1.81
CA ALA A 63 8.20 -2.92 -0.57
C ALA A 63 7.59 -1.85 0.35
N VAL A 64 7.46 -2.19 1.63
CA VAL A 64 7.06 -1.27 2.70
C VAL A 64 8.26 -1.09 3.62
N THR A 65 8.57 0.16 3.96
CA THR A 65 9.63 0.49 4.91
C THR A 65 9.03 1.04 6.18
N GLY A 66 9.39 0.41 7.30
CA GLY A 66 9.08 0.89 8.65
C GLY A 66 10.34 1.33 9.38
N LEU A 67 10.23 2.38 10.20
CA LEU A 67 11.25 2.79 11.16
C LEU A 67 10.87 2.32 12.56
N PHE A 68 11.89 1.93 13.33
CA PHE A 68 11.81 1.58 14.75
C PHE A 68 12.36 2.70 15.60
#